data_AF-A0A6J4QEJ7-F1
#
_entry.id   AF-A0A6J4QEJ7-F1
#
_cell.length_a   1.000
_cell.length_b   1.000
_cell.length_c   1.000
_cell.angle_alpha   90.00
_cell.angle_beta   90.00
_cell.angle_gamma   90.00
#
_symmetry.space_group_name_H-M   'P 1'
#
loop_
_entity.id
_entity.type
_entity.pdbx_description
1 polymer ?
#
loop_
_entity_poly.entity_id
_entity_poly.type
_entity_poly.pdbx_seq_one_letter_code
_entity_poly.pdbx_strand_id
1 'polypeptide(L)'
;MRRFVLLVMAALLLVAALPAAAFAQETPVVQGTATTEDVAIALDTTFVFLAALLVLLMQAGFAMLEVGFSRMKNVGSVVAKILAMMGIGIVVFWAVGFAFTFSDGGGLNEIIGTQGFFLSGDEATYAGLAWTAVPVSVKFLFQVAFALVSLAIVWGTMLERTRFAVYCIFAVVFAGLIYPIVGHWIWGGGWLAEFGMQDFAGSTVVHLSGAMAALAGTLLLGPRIGKYDDAGNPQTISGHNMPLAVLGVIILWVGWWGFNPGSTMAAVGQSIGDIALTTNLAAGAGVLG
;
A
#
# COMPACT_ATOMS: atom_id res chain seq x y z
N MET A 1 -33.25 7.01 -0.51
CA MET A 1 -32.60 6.58 0.75
C MET A 1 -32.78 5.09 1.06
N ARG A 2 -33.99 4.53 1.13
CA ARG A 2 -34.23 3.12 1.51
C ARG A 2 -33.49 2.08 0.64
N ARG A 3 -33.44 2.26 -0.68
CA ARG A 3 -32.70 1.38 -1.62
C ARG A 3 -31.18 1.47 -1.47
N PHE A 4 -30.66 2.66 -1.21
CA PHE A 4 -29.22 2.87 -0.96
C PHE A 4 -28.78 2.22 0.36
N VAL A 5 -29.57 2.36 1.42
CA VAL A 5 -29.33 1.70 2.71
C VAL A 5 -29.38 0.17 2.57
N LEU A 6 -30.34 -0.36 1.79
CA LEU A 6 -30.42 -1.81 1.51
C LEU A 6 -29.22 -2.34 0.72
N LEU A 7 -28.72 -1.58 -0.26
CA LEU A 7 -27.50 -1.95 -1.01
C LEU A 7 -26.25 -1.92 -0.13
N VAL A 8 -26.12 -0.91 0.75
CA VAL A 8 -25.02 -0.82 1.72
C VAL A 8 -25.10 -1.95 2.75
N MET A 9 -26.30 -2.31 3.24
CA MET A 9 -26.47 -3.45 4.14
C MET A 9 -26.21 -4.79 3.45
N ALA A 10 -26.60 -4.96 2.19
CA ALA A 10 -26.29 -6.15 1.41
C ALA A 10 -24.76 -6.29 1.18
N ALA A 11 -24.07 -5.19 0.89
CA ALA A 11 -22.61 -5.18 0.77
C ALA A 11 -21.93 -5.49 2.11
N LEU A 12 -22.40 -4.92 3.22
CA LEU A 12 -21.88 -5.21 4.56
C LEU A 12 -22.14 -6.66 5.00
N LEU A 13 -23.30 -7.24 4.66
CA LEU A 13 -23.62 -8.65 4.91
C LEU A 13 -22.76 -9.59 4.05
N LEU A 14 -22.46 -9.22 2.80
CA LEU A 14 -21.52 -9.94 1.95
C LEU A 14 -20.12 -9.92 2.56
N VAL A 15 -19.67 -8.76 3.04
CA VAL A 15 -18.36 -8.60 3.70
C VAL A 15 -18.27 -9.38 5.02
N ALA A 16 -19.36 -9.45 5.78
CA ALA A 16 -19.42 -10.24 7.01
C ALA A 16 -19.44 -11.77 6.78
N ALA A 17 -19.85 -12.23 5.59
CA ALA A 17 -19.87 -13.65 5.23
C ALA A 17 -18.51 -14.17 4.69
N LEU A 18 -17.57 -13.28 4.34
CA LEU A 18 -16.26 -13.64 3.79
C LEU A 18 -15.33 -14.48 4.69
N PRO A 19 -15.33 -14.39 6.03
CA PRO A 19 -14.44 -15.19 6.86
C PRO A 19 -14.69 -16.71 6.74
N ALA A 20 -15.89 -17.11 6.31
CA ALA A 20 -16.26 -18.51 6.16
C ALA A 20 -15.73 -19.17 4.87
N ALA A 21 -15.17 -18.40 3.93
CA ALA A 21 -14.64 -18.91 2.66
C ALA A 21 -13.10 -19.01 2.62
N ALA A 22 -12.41 -18.64 3.70
CA ALA A 22 -10.96 -18.76 3.80
C ALA A 22 -10.56 -20.21 4.13
N PHE A 23 -10.66 -21.10 3.15
CA PHE A 23 -10.00 -22.40 3.24
C PHE A 23 -8.51 -22.20 3.01
N ALA A 24 -7.69 -22.61 3.99
CA ALA A 24 -6.27 -22.82 3.74
C ALA A 24 -6.17 -23.90 2.66
N GLN A 25 -5.69 -23.53 1.47
CA GLN A 25 -5.41 -24.50 0.42
C GLN A 25 -4.32 -25.45 0.94
N GLU A 26 -4.60 -26.76 0.96
CA GLU A 26 -3.59 -27.77 1.27
C GLU A 26 -2.49 -27.65 0.22
N THR A 27 -1.36 -27.06 0.59
CA THR A 27 -0.15 -27.14 -0.23
C THR A 27 0.31 -28.59 -0.23
N PRO A 28 0.64 -29.18 -1.39
CA PRO A 28 1.25 -30.49 -1.42
C PRO A 28 2.52 -30.44 -0.58
N VAL A 29 2.55 -31.21 0.52
CA VAL A 29 3.79 -31.42 1.26
C VAL A 29 4.73 -32.11 0.28
N VAL A 30 5.86 -31.48 -0.04
CA VAL A 30 6.90 -32.10 -0.87
C VAL A 30 7.32 -33.40 -0.19
N GLN A 31 6.82 -34.53 -0.69
CA GLN A 31 7.23 -35.85 -0.24
C GLN A 31 8.53 -36.21 -0.96
N GLY A 32 9.67 -35.98 -0.30
CA GLY A 32 11.00 -36.25 -0.83
C GLY A 32 12.07 -35.31 -0.24
N THR A 33 13.33 -35.48 -0.67
CA THR A 33 14.40 -34.50 -0.41
C THR A 33 14.19 -33.26 -1.28
N ALA A 34 14.12 -32.08 -0.67
CA ALA A 34 13.96 -30.81 -1.38
C ALA A 34 15.07 -30.60 -2.42
N THR A 35 14.70 -30.17 -3.62
CA THR A 35 15.65 -29.78 -4.66
C THR A 35 16.27 -28.41 -4.35
N THR A 36 17.33 -28.03 -5.06
CA THR A 36 17.91 -26.69 -4.93
C THR A 36 16.93 -25.59 -5.35
N GLU A 37 16.04 -25.88 -6.29
CA GLU A 37 14.99 -24.96 -6.74
C GLU A 37 13.92 -24.78 -5.66
N ASP A 38 13.46 -25.87 -5.04
CA ASP A 38 12.50 -25.80 -3.92
C ASP A 38 13.04 -24.96 -2.76
N VAL A 39 14.35 -25.12 -2.46
CA VAL A 39 15.02 -24.33 -1.43
C VAL A 39 15.11 -22.85 -1.82
N ALA A 40 15.43 -22.53 -3.07
CA ALA A 40 15.48 -21.15 -3.55
C ALA A 40 14.11 -20.47 -3.46
N ILE A 41 13.04 -21.14 -3.91
CA ILE A 41 11.66 -20.62 -3.81
C ILE A 41 11.27 -20.42 -2.34
N ALA A 42 11.60 -21.35 -1.46
CA ALA A 42 11.32 -21.22 -0.03
C ALA A 42 12.05 -20.02 0.61
N LEU A 43 13.31 -19.77 0.22
CA LEU A 43 14.09 -18.61 0.68
C LEU A 43 13.51 -17.30 0.16
N ASP A 44 13.22 -17.21 -1.13
CA ASP A 44 12.60 -16.04 -1.75
C ASP A 44 11.25 -15.74 -1.12
N THR A 45 10.41 -16.76 -0.92
CA THR A 45 9.11 -16.65 -0.28
C THR A 45 9.22 -16.15 1.16
N THR A 46 10.15 -16.70 1.93
CA THR A 46 10.39 -16.28 3.33
C THR A 46 10.86 -14.83 3.37
N PHE A 47 11.79 -14.46 2.49
CA PHE A 47 12.29 -13.10 2.39
C PHE A 47 11.18 -12.10 2.04
N VAL A 48 10.35 -12.38 1.02
CA VAL A 48 9.25 -11.49 0.63
C VAL A 48 8.17 -11.40 1.71
N PHE A 49 7.90 -12.50 2.41
CA PHE A 49 6.98 -12.47 3.56
C PHE A 49 7.50 -11.55 4.67
N LEU A 50 8.78 -11.66 5.04
CA LEU A 50 9.40 -10.77 6.02
C LEU A 50 9.41 -9.31 5.53
N ALA A 51 9.68 -9.08 4.25
CA ALA A 51 9.61 -7.77 3.65
C ALA A 51 8.19 -7.18 3.74
N ALA A 52 7.16 -7.98 3.44
CA ALA A 52 5.75 -7.57 3.56
C ALA A 52 5.39 -7.19 5.00
N LEU A 53 5.89 -7.93 6.00
CA LEU A 53 5.70 -7.59 7.42
C LEU A 53 6.33 -6.24 7.78
N LEU A 54 7.55 -5.97 7.31
CA LEU A 54 8.23 -4.69 7.52
C LEU A 54 7.49 -3.53 6.84
N VAL A 55 6.95 -3.73 5.64
CA VAL A 55 6.14 -2.71 4.96
C VAL A 55 4.81 -2.49 5.65
N LEU A 56 4.13 -3.55 6.12
CA LEU A 56 2.92 -3.39 6.92
C LEU A 56 3.20 -2.67 8.25
N LEU A 57 4.36 -2.89 8.86
CA LEU A 57 4.79 -2.16 10.06
C LEU A 57 4.91 -0.65 9.81
N MET A 58 5.11 -0.20 8.56
CA MET A 58 5.06 1.23 8.22
C MET A 58 3.73 1.87 8.58
N GLN A 59 2.61 1.13 8.64
CA GLN A 59 1.32 1.65 9.09
C GLN A 59 1.38 2.15 10.54
N ALA A 60 2.13 1.46 11.41
CA ALA A 60 2.40 1.94 12.77
C ALA A 60 3.27 3.20 12.75
N GLY A 61 4.27 3.24 11.85
CA GLY A 61 5.09 4.43 11.63
C GLY A 61 4.28 5.66 11.21
N PHE A 62 3.40 5.52 10.22
CA PHE A 62 2.45 6.56 9.80
C PHE A 62 1.53 6.96 10.94
N ALA A 63 1.02 6.02 11.73
CA ALA A 63 0.18 6.34 12.87
C ALA A 63 0.89 7.23 13.90
N MET A 64 2.12 6.89 14.26
CA MET A 64 2.91 7.69 15.21
C MET A 64 3.30 9.04 14.62
N LEU A 65 3.64 9.09 13.33
CA LEU A 65 3.96 10.33 12.61
C LEU A 65 2.76 11.28 12.60
N GLU A 66 1.59 10.79 12.18
CA GLU A 66 0.35 11.54 12.10
C GLU A 66 -0.13 12.01 13.47
N VAL A 67 -0.10 11.13 14.46
CA VAL A 67 -0.42 11.47 15.85
C VAL A 67 0.52 12.57 16.30
N GLY A 68 1.84 12.39 16.20
CA GLY A 68 2.84 13.37 16.64
C GLY A 68 2.66 14.77 16.04
N PHE A 69 2.36 14.86 14.73
CA PHE A 69 2.11 16.13 14.03
C PHE A 69 0.68 16.68 14.15
N SER A 70 -0.26 15.89 14.67
CA SER A 70 -1.64 16.36 14.93
C SER A 70 -1.74 17.12 16.24
N ARG A 71 -2.80 17.94 16.39
CA ARG A 71 -3.17 18.54 17.67
C ARG A 71 -3.81 17.48 18.57
N MET A 72 -3.52 17.56 19.87
CA MET A 72 -3.95 16.58 20.89
C MET A 72 -5.46 16.26 20.83
N LYS A 73 -6.29 17.27 20.57
CA LYS A 73 -7.75 17.12 20.45
C LYS A 73 -8.22 16.17 19.34
N ASN A 74 -7.36 15.87 18.36
CA ASN A 74 -7.70 15.05 17.20
C ASN A 74 -7.15 13.62 17.26
N VAL A 75 -6.33 13.27 18.27
CA VAL A 75 -5.60 11.99 18.32
C VAL A 75 -6.54 10.78 18.22
N GLY A 76 -7.66 10.78 18.93
CA GLY A 76 -8.62 9.68 18.90
C GLY A 76 -9.20 9.40 17.51
N SER A 77 -9.44 10.44 16.70
CA SER A 77 -9.95 10.27 15.34
C SER A 77 -8.86 9.84 14.35
N VAL A 78 -7.59 10.16 14.61
CA VAL A 78 -6.44 9.70 13.81
C VAL A 78 -6.27 8.19 13.91
N VAL A 79 -6.23 7.65 15.12
CA VAL A 79 -5.95 6.22 15.35
C VAL A 79 -7.06 5.35 14.77
N ALA A 80 -8.33 5.70 15.02
CA ALA A 80 -9.48 4.97 14.49
C ALA A 80 -9.51 4.97 12.95
N LYS A 81 -9.12 6.10 12.34
CA LYS A 81 -9.03 6.24 10.87
C LYS A 81 -8.02 5.26 10.29
N ILE A 82 -6.79 5.19 10.82
CA ILE A 82 -5.73 4.36 10.22
C ILE A 82 -6.12 2.89 10.20
N LEU A 83 -6.64 2.35 11.30
CA LEU A 83 -7.11 0.96 11.34
C LEU A 83 -8.28 0.70 10.39
N ALA A 84 -9.26 1.59 10.36
CA ALA A 84 -10.40 1.46 9.45
C ALA A 84 -9.96 1.49 7.98
N MET A 85 -9.06 2.40 7.64
CA MET A 85 -8.57 2.53 6.26
C MET A 85 -7.67 1.37 5.86
N MET A 86 -6.86 0.86 6.78
CA MET A 86 -6.07 -0.35 6.56
C MET A 86 -6.97 -1.53 6.24
N GLY A 87 -8.02 -1.75 7.04
CA GLY A 87 -9.00 -2.82 6.79
C GLY A 87 -9.71 -2.68 5.44
N ILE A 88 -10.18 -1.47 5.12
CA ILE A 88 -10.83 -1.20 3.82
C ILE A 88 -9.84 -1.42 2.67
N GLY A 89 -8.63 -0.89 2.77
CA GLY A 89 -7.60 -1.02 1.75
C GLY A 89 -7.25 -2.48 1.47
N ILE A 90 -7.07 -3.30 2.52
CA ILE A 90 -6.80 -4.74 2.37
C ILE A 90 -7.94 -5.44 1.64
N VAL A 91 -9.17 -5.26 2.09
CA VAL A 91 -10.33 -5.96 1.53
C VAL A 91 -10.60 -5.53 0.09
N VAL A 92 -10.50 -4.23 -0.22
CA VAL A 92 -10.77 -3.71 -1.56
C VAL A 92 -9.65 -4.09 -2.52
N PHE A 93 -8.39 -4.01 -2.08
CA PHE A 93 -7.26 -4.40 -2.92
C PHE A 93 -7.28 -5.92 -3.17
N TRP A 94 -7.63 -6.74 -2.19
CA TRP A 94 -7.89 -8.17 -2.38
C TRP A 94 -9.02 -8.44 -3.39
N ALA A 95 -10.15 -7.75 -3.23
CA ALA A 95 -11.33 -8.00 -4.05
C ALA A 95 -11.12 -7.63 -5.52
N VAL A 96 -10.49 -6.48 -5.79
CA VAL A 96 -10.36 -5.97 -7.17
C VAL A 96 -9.00 -5.35 -7.47
N GLY A 97 -8.34 -4.72 -6.49
CA GLY A 97 -7.13 -3.94 -6.77
C GLY A 97 -5.95 -4.78 -7.25
N PHE A 98 -5.72 -5.95 -6.69
CA PHE A 98 -4.63 -6.85 -7.10
C PHE A 98 -4.83 -7.36 -8.53
N ALA A 99 -6.06 -7.76 -8.87
CA ALA A 99 -6.48 -8.13 -10.22
C ALA A 99 -6.24 -7.00 -11.22
N PHE A 100 -6.76 -5.80 -10.93
CA PHE A 100 -6.56 -4.64 -11.80
C PHE A 100 -5.10 -4.25 -11.99
N THR A 101 -4.26 -4.47 -10.96
CA THR A 101 -2.84 -4.12 -11.03
C THR A 101 -2.03 -5.15 -11.83
N PHE A 102 -2.16 -6.44 -11.54
CA PHE A 102 -1.17 -7.44 -11.97
C PHE A 102 -1.68 -8.50 -12.94
N SER A 103 -2.98 -8.52 -13.22
CA SER A 103 -3.53 -9.50 -14.17
C SER A 103 -3.46 -9.02 -15.62
N ASP A 104 -3.55 -9.95 -16.57
CA ASP A 104 -3.67 -9.64 -17.99
C ASP A 104 -4.98 -8.88 -18.28
N GLY A 105 -4.88 -7.81 -19.07
CA GLY A 105 -6.00 -6.97 -19.46
C GLY A 105 -6.67 -7.37 -20.78
N GLY A 106 -6.15 -8.38 -21.47
CA GLY A 106 -6.52 -8.73 -22.84
C GLY A 106 -6.40 -7.53 -23.76
N GLY A 107 -7.51 -7.16 -24.42
CA GLY A 107 -7.55 -5.95 -25.26
C GLY A 107 -7.40 -4.63 -24.49
N LEU A 108 -7.44 -4.64 -23.16
CA LEU A 108 -7.23 -3.47 -22.29
C LEU A 108 -5.89 -3.52 -21.54
N ASN A 109 -4.97 -4.43 -21.89
CA ASN A 109 -3.72 -4.64 -21.17
C ASN A 109 -2.82 -3.39 -21.12
N GLU A 110 -2.95 -2.46 -22.07
CA GLU A 110 -2.24 -1.19 -21.98
C GLU A 110 -2.68 -0.36 -20.75
N ILE A 111 -3.89 -0.57 -20.22
CA ILE A 111 -4.56 0.33 -19.27
C ILE A 111 -4.86 -0.36 -17.93
N ILE A 112 -5.38 -1.58 -17.93
CA ILE A 112 -5.86 -2.25 -16.71
C ILE A 112 -5.93 -3.78 -16.87
N GLY A 113 -5.63 -4.52 -15.80
CA GLY A 113 -5.90 -5.95 -15.71
C GLY A 113 -7.40 -6.24 -15.63
N THR A 114 -7.85 -7.43 -16.06
CA THR A 114 -9.28 -7.73 -16.18
C THR A 114 -9.71 -9.08 -15.59
N GLN A 115 -8.81 -9.82 -14.96
CA GLN A 115 -9.04 -11.18 -14.46
C GLN A 115 -8.51 -11.39 -13.04
N GLY A 116 -8.90 -12.49 -12.39
CA GLY A 116 -8.41 -12.84 -11.05
C GLY A 116 -9.04 -12.05 -9.88
N PHE A 117 -10.27 -11.55 -10.03
CA PHE A 117 -10.98 -10.88 -8.94
C PHE A 117 -11.07 -11.77 -7.69
N PHE A 118 -11.02 -11.16 -6.50
CA PHE A 118 -11.00 -11.86 -5.20
C PHE A 118 -9.82 -12.83 -5.05
N LEU A 119 -8.69 -12.49 -5.68
CA LEU A 119 -7.49 -13.32 -5.72
C LEU A 119 -7.75 -14.71 -6.32
N SER A 120 -8.67 -14.81 -7.30
CA SER A 120 -9.00 -16.08 -7.96
C SER A 120 -7.97 -16.44 -9.05
N GLY A 121 -7.96 -17.70 -9.46
CA GLY A 121 -7.02 -18.19 -10.48
C GLY A 121 -5.71 -18.69 -9.88
N ASP A 122 -4.66 -18.69 -10.70
CA ASP A 122 -3.33 -19.21 -10.39
C ASP A 122 -2.23 -18.17 -10.67
N GLU A 123 -0.96 -18.58 -10.57
CA GLU A 123 0.20 -17.71 -10.86
C GLU A 123 0.11 -17.08 -12.26
N ALA A 124 -0.36 -17.82 -13.27
CA ALA A 124 -0.45 -17.34 -14.65
C ALA A 124 -1.52 -16.26 -14.83
N THR A 125 -2.51 -16.22 -13.94
CA THR A 125 -3.56 -15.19 -13.93
C THR A 125 -2.96 -13.79 -13.69
N TYR A 126 -1.88 -13.70 -12.90
CA TYR A 126 -1.22 -12.45 -12.51
C TYR A 126 0.10 -12.25 -13.27
N ALA A 127 -0.01 -12.18 -14.60
CA ALA A 127 1.12 -12.12 -15.53
C ALA A 127 2.15 -11.02 -15.23
N GLY A 128 1.73 -9.87 -14.68
CA GLY A 128 2.65 -8.78 -14.28
C GLY A 128 3.65 -9.17 -13.17
N LEU A 129 3.43 -10.30 -12.50
CA LEU A 129 4.30 -10.85 -11.45
C LEU A 129 4.86 -12.23 -11.81
N ALA A 130 4.75 -12.66 -13.08
CA ALA A 130 5.23 -13.96 -13.53
C ALA A 130 6.76 -14.12 -13.50
N TRP A 131 7.50 -13.02 -13.33
CA TRP A 131 8.96 -12.99 -13.26
C TRP A 131 9.55 -13.50 -11.93
N THR A 132 8.72 -13.72 -10.91
CA THR A 132 9.12 -14.31 -9.62
C THR A 132 8.28 -15.56 -9.32
N ALA A 133 8.94 -16.59 -8.77
CA ALA A 133 8.31 -17.85 -8.36
C ALA A 133 7.68 -17.81 -6.96
N VAL A 134 7.73 -16.66 -6.28
CA VAL A 134 7.08 -16.47 -4.98
C VAL A 134 5.56 -16.69 -5.13
N PRO A 135 4.90 -17.45 -4.23
CA PRO A 135 3.46 -17.71 -4.33
C PRO A 135 2.60 -16.43 -4.34
N VAL A 136 1.51 -16.43 -5.11
CA VAL A 136 0.53 -15.33 -5.23
C VAL A 136 0.04 -14.82 -3.89
N SER A 137 -0.15 -15.69 -2.90
CA SER A 137 -0.58 -15.27 -1.56
C SER A 137 0.44 -14.34 -0.89
N VAL A 138 1.73 -14.60 -1.03
CA VAL A 138 2.81 -13.77 -0.49
C VAL A 138 3.04 -12.54 -1.36
N LYS A 139 2.95 -12.68 -2.71
CA LYS A 139 2.92 -11.54 -3.63
C LYS A 139 1.83 -10.54 -3.25
N PHE A 140 0.62 -11.03 -2.97
CA PHE A 140 -0.52 -10.22 -2.53
C PHE A 140 -0.21 -9.48 -1.22
N LEU A 141 0.30 -10.18 -0.19
CA LEU A 141 0.66 -9.55 1.09
C LEU A 141 1.69 -8.43 0.92
N PHE A 142 2.68 -8.63 0.05
CA PHE A 142 3.66 -7.61 -0.26
C PHE A 142 3.02 -6.40 -0.97
N GLN A 143 2.25 -6.65 -2.03
CA GLN A 143 1.68 -5.58 -2.86
C GLN A 143 0.55 -4.80 -2.18
N VAL A 144 -0.26 -5.46 -1.33
CA VAL A 144 -1.27 -4.74 -0.54
C VAL A 144 -0.61 -3.80 0.46
N ALA A 145 0.54 -4.17 1.02
CA ALA A 145 1.28 -3.30 1.92
C ALA A 145 1.72 -2.00 1.22
N PHE A 146 2.10 -2.06 -0.05
CA PHE A 146 2.46 -0.90 -0.87
C PHE A 146 1.25 0.00 -1.14
N ALA A 147 0.11 -0.60 -1.51
CA ALA A 147 -1.15 0.14 -1.70
C ALA A 147 -1.54 0.90 -0.42
N LEU A 148 -1.38 0.26 0.74
CA LEU A 148 -1.65 0.87 2.04
C LEU A 148 -0.66 2.00 2.39
N VAL A 149 0.61 1.88 2.03
CA VAL A 149 1.59 2.98 2.19
C VAL A 149 1.21 4.18 1.34
N SER A 150 0.82 3.96 0.08
CA SER A 150 0.36 5.03 -0.82
C SER A 150 -0.87 5.75 -0.25
N LEU A 151 -1.83 4.96 0.22
CA LEU A 151 -3.05 5.45 0.82
C LEU A 151 -2.79 6.23 2.12
N ALA A 152 -1.78 5.82 2.90
CA ALA A 152 -1.34 6.52 4.11
C ALA A 152 -0.84 7.94 3.90
N ILE A 153 -0.18 8.18 2.77
CA ILE A 153 0.26 9.53 2.38
C ILE A 153 -0.94 10.47 2.24
N VAL A 154 -2.04 10.01 1.62
CA VAL A 154 -3.19 10.86 1.32
C VAL A 154 -3.82 11.41 2.60
N TRP A 155 -4.22 10.54 3.52
CA TRP A 155 -4.98 11.01 4.67
C TRP A 155 -4.14 11.73 5.71
N GLY A 156 -2.81 11.54 5.74
CA GLY A 156 -1.93 12.32 6.60
C GLY A 156 -1.99 13.82 6.28
N THR A 157 -2.19 14.17 5.01
CA THR A 157 -2.27 15.58 4.58
C THR A 157 -3.63 16.23 4.82
N MET A 158 -4.68 15.41 4.94
CA MET A 158 -6.08 15.84 5.07
C MET A 158 -6.59 15.81 6.52
N LEU A 159 -5.70 15.51 7.48
CA LEU A 159 -5.97 15.43 8.91
C LEU A 159 -6.70 16.66 9.48
N GLU A 160 -7.48 16.42 10.54
CA GLU A 160 -8.18 17.43 11.37
C GLU A 160 -9.33 18.21 10.71
N ARG A 161 -9.52 18.09 9.39
CA ARG A 161 -10.52 18.88 8.64
C ARG A 161 -11.32 18.06 7.61
N THR A 162 -11.25 16.75 7.70
CA THR A 162 -11.97 15.81 6.81
C THR A 162 -12.90 14.94 7.63
N ARG A 163 -14.12 14.73 7.12
CA ARG A 163 -15.09 13.84 7.75
C ARG A 163 -14.67 12.38 7.59
N PHE A 164 -14.90 11.56 8.61
CA PHE A 164 -14.52 10.15 8.61
C PHE A 164 -15.01 9.36 7.39
N ALA A 165 -16.27 9.56 7.00
CA ALA A 165 -16.87 8.90 5.84
C ALA A 165 -16.16 9.19 4.51
N VAL A 166 -15.55 10.37 4.36
CA VAL A 166 -14.78 10.72 3.15
C VAL A 166 -13.53 9.86 3.06
N TYR A 167 -12.86 9.58 4.18
CA TYR A 167 -11.73 8.65 4.18
C TYR A 167 -12.16 7.25 3.75
N CYS A 168 -13.27 6.72 4.26
CA CYS A 168 -13.77 5.40 3.88
C CYS A 168 -14.04 5.30 2.36
N ILE A 169 -14.77 6.28 1.81
CA ILE A 169 -15.09 6.31 0.37
C ILE A 169 -13.81 6.43 -0.45
N PHE A 170 -12.91 7.32 -0.03
CA PHE A 170 -11.64 7.53 -0.71
C PHE A 170 -10.78 6.27 -0.69
N ALA A 171 -10.70 5.55 0.43
CA ALA A 171 -9.96 4.29 0.53
C ALA A 171 -10.48 3.24 -0.45
N VAL A 172 -11.80 3.12 -0.60
CA VAL A 172 -12.41 2.21 -1.60
C VAL A 172 -12.02 2.61 -3.02
N VAL A 173 -12.18 3.88 -3.38
CA VAL A 173 -11.89 4.35 -4.75
C VAL A 173 -10.39 4.28 -5.06
N PHE A 174 -9.55 4.63 -4.10
CA PHE A 174 -8.12 4.70 -4.31
C PHE A 174 -7.49 3.31 -4.37
N ALA A 175 -7.77 2.45 -3.39
CA ALA A 175 -7.25 1.07 -3.39
C ALA A 175 -7.89 0.18 -4.45
N GLY A 176 -9.13 0.50 -4.89
CA GLY A 176 -9.86 -0.30 -5.87
C GLY A 176 -9.74 0.19 -7.31
N LEU A 177 -9.25 1.41 -7.56
CA LEU A 177 -9.22 1.98 -8.91
C LEU A 177 -7.98 2.84 -9.17
N ILE A 178 -7.77 3.92 -8.41
CA ILE A 178 -6.72 4.91 -8.72
C ILE A 178 -5.32 4.27 -8.61
N TYR A 179 -5.00 3.69 -7.47
CA TYR A 179 -3.70 3.04 -7.25
C TYR A 179 -3.50 1.84 -8.20
N PRO A 180 -4.46 0.90 -8.32
CA PRO A 180 -4.29 -0.24 -9.22
C PRO A 180 -4.04 0.10 -10.68
N ILE A 181 -4.73 1.12 -11.22
CA ILE A 181 -4.55 1.52 -12.63
C ILE A 181 -3.13 2.05 -12.85
N VAL A 182 -2.64 2.93 -11.97
CA VAL A 182 -1.26 3.44 -12.09
C VAL A 182 -0.24 2.31 -11.91
N GLY A 183 -0.49 1.40 -10.96
CA GLY A 183 0.33 0.21 -10.78
C GLY A 183 0.33 -0.68 -12.02
N HIS A 184 -0.80 -0.84 -12.71
CA HIS A 184 -0.88 -1.64 -13.92
C HIS A 184 -0.04 -1.06 -15.06
N TRP A 185 -0.10 0.26 -15.25
CA TRP A 185 0.68 0.93 -16.29
C TRP A 185 2.17 0.65 -16.18
N ILE A 186 2.70 0.47 -14.96
CA ILE A 186 4.14 0.41 -14.69
C ILE A 186 4.62 -1.00 -14.31
N TRP A 187 3.84 -1.72 -13.51
CA TRP A 187 4.18 -3.06 -12.99
C TRP A 187 3.29 -4.19 -13.52
N GLY A 188 2.14 -3.85 -14.09
CA GLY A 188 1.17 -4.83 -14.61
C GLY A 188 1.40 -5.24 -16.06
N GLY A 189 2.36 -4.62 -16.75
CA GLY A 189 2.57 -4.81 -18.19
C GLY A 189 1.80 -3.82 -19.07
N GLY A 190 1.32 -2.71 -18.51
CA GLY A 190 0.66 -1.65 -19.29
C GLY A 190 1.60 -0.74 -20.05
N TRP A 191 1.05 0.33 -20.61
CA TRP A 191 1.76 1.16 -21.59
C TRP A 191 3.09 1.74 -21.09
N LEU A 192 3.18 2.23 -19.85
CA LEU A 192 4.45 2.77 -19.32
C LEU A 192 5.53 1.71 -19.19
N ALA A 193 5.15 0.47 -18.84
CA ALA A 193 6.07 -0.67 -18.83
C ALA A 193 6.60 -0.98 -20.24
N GLU A 194 5.74 -0.94 -21.26
CA GLU A 194 6.14 -1.11 -22.66
C GLU A 194 7.08 -0.01 -23.16
N PHE A 195 6.91 1.23 -22.68
CA PHE A 195 7.83 2.33 -22.91
C PHE A 195 9.16 2.21 -22.14
N GLY A 196 9.31 1.19 -21.28
CA GLY A 196 10.53 0.95 -20.52
C GLY A 196 10.67 1.81 -19.25
N MET A 197 9.55 2.31 -18.70
CA MET A 197 9.57 3.05 -17.44
C MET A 197 10.13 2.18 -16.30
N GLN A 198 11.09 2.72 -15.57
CA GLN A 198 11.67 2.06 -14.39
C GLN A 198 11.10 2.68 -13.12
N ASP A 199 10.39 1.88 -12.34
CA ASP A 199 9.98 2.21 -10.98
C ASP A 199 10.23 1.01 -10.06
N PHE A 200 11.42 0.97 -9.46
CA PHE A 200 11.91 -0.23 -8.77
C PHE A 200 11.05 -0.63 -7.56
N ALA A 201 10.68 0.35 -6.72
CA ALA A 201 9.94 0.10 -5.48
C ALA A 201 8.71 1.01 -5.34
N GLY A 202 8.37 1.86 -6.31
CA GLY A 202 7.12 2.62 -6.29
C GLY A 202 7.30 4.09 -5.96
N SER A 203 8.40 4.71 -6.38
CA SER A 203 8.55 6.17 -6.37
C SER A 203 7.39 6.85 -7.10
N THR A 204 6.91 6.26 -8.20
CA THR A 204 5.72 6.74 -8.90
C THR A 204 4.46 6.04 -8.39
N VAL A 205 4.42 4.70 -8.49
CA VAL A 205 3.21 3.92 -8.19
C VAL A 205 2.69 4.18 -6.78
N VAL A 206 3.58 4.23 -5.78
CA VAL A 206 3.22 4.42 -4.37
C VAL A 206 3.29 5.91 -4.00
N HIS A 207 4.47 6.50 -4.10
CA HIS A 207 4.73 7.81 -3.49
C HIS A 207 4.13 8.96 -4.30
N LEU A 208 4.36 9.02 -5.61
CA LEU A 208 3.80 10.08 -6.44
C LEU A 208 2.27 9.96 -6.53
N SER A 209 1.70 8.76 -6.74
CA SER A 209 0.24 8.57 -6.76
C SER A 209 -0.42 9.06 -5.47
N GLY A 210 0.14 8.67 -4.33
CA GLY A 210 -0.31 9.12 -3.02
C GLY A 210 -0.16 10.63 -2.86
N ALA A 211 0.98 11.19 -3.26
CA ALA A 211 1.25 12.63 -3.18
C ALA A 211 0.31 13.46 -4.08
N MET A 212 0.01 12.99 -5.29
CA MET A 212 -0.89 13.68 -6.22
C MET A 212 -2.33 13.65 -5.72
N ALA A 213 -2.78 12.52 -5.16
CA ALA A 213 -4.09 12.45 -4.52
C ALA A 213 -4.16 13.29 -3.24
N ALA A 214 -3.09 13.32 -2.45
CA ALA A 214 -2.95 14.19 -1.29
C ALA A 214 -3.03 15.68 -1.70
N LEU A 215 -2.34 16.06 -2.77
CA LEU A 215 -2.37 17.40 -3.32
C LEU A 215 -3.78 17.78 -3.78
N ALA A 216 -4.45 16.93 -4.56
CA ALA A 216 -5.83 17.15 -4.98
C ALA A 216 -6.76 17.31 -3.77
N GLY A 217 -6.66 16.43 -2.78
CA GLY A 217 -7.47 16.49 -1.56
C GLY A 217 -7.21 17.75 -0.73
N THR A 218 -5.96 18.18 -0.61
CA THR A 218 -5.61 19.40 0.14
C THR A 218 -6.03 20.68 -0.57
N LEU A 219 -5.95 20.74 -1.92
CA LEU A 219 -6.46 21.85 -2.71
C LEU A 219 -7.98 22.00 -2.56
N LEU A 220 -8.72 20.90 -2.55
CA LEU A 220 -10.18 20.92 -2.38
C LEU A 220 -10.63 21.29 -0.96
N LEU A 221 -9.91 20.83 0.06
CA LEU A 221 -10.23 21.15 1.46
C LEU A 221 -9.82 22.57 1.86
N GLY A 222 -8.78 23.10 1.21
CA GLY A 222 -8.15 24.35 1.63
C GLY A 222 -7.36 24.22 2.95
N PRO A 223 -6.89 25.37 3.48
CA PRO A 223 -6.03 25.39 4.65
C PRO A 223 -6.76 25.04 5.95
N ARG A 224 -5.99 24.62 6.96
CA ARG A 224 -6.50 24.40 8.32
C ARG A 224 -6.93 25.76 8.88
N ILE A 225 -8.01 25.79 9.66
CA ILE A 225 -8.38 26.98 10.44
C ILE A 225 -7.18 27.36 11.33
N GLY A 226 -6.78 28.64 11.25
CA GLY A 226 -5.61 29.18 11.94
C GLY A 226 -4.27 28.91 11.27
N LYS A 227 -4.24 28.38 10.03
CA LYS A 227 -2.98 28.20 9.28
C LYS A 227 -2.46 29.51 8.68
N TYR A 228 -3.33 30.48 8.41
CA TYR A 228 -2.99 31.81 7.90
C TYR A 228 -3.67 32.85 8.79
N ASP A 229 -2.98 33.96 9.06
CA ASP A 229 -3.57 35.13 9.72
C ASP A 229 -4.38 35.99 8.74
N ASP A 230 -4.98 37.08 9.24
CA ASP A 230 -5.80 37.99 8.42
C ASP A 230 -5.00 38.70 7.30
N ALA A 231 -3.67 38.76 7.44
CA ALA A 231 -2.76 39.29 6.42
C ALA A 231 -2.24 38.20 5.45
N GLY A 232 -2.66 36.94 5.63
CA GLY A 232 -2.26 35.80 4.81
C GLY A 232 -0.91 35.19 5.18
N ASN A 233 -0.27 35.59 6.27
CA ASN A 233 1.02 35.02 6.67
C ASN A 233 0.83 33.62 7.27
N PRO A 234 1.72 32.67 6.95
CA PRO A 234 1.63 31.31 7.47
C PRO A 234 1.92 31.26 8.97
N GLN A 235 1.00 30.66 9.71
CA GLN A 235 1.10 30.40 11.14
C GLN A 235 1.55 28.95 11.39
N THR A 236 2.28 28.75 12.48
CA THR A 236 2.70 27.42 12.93
C THR A 236 1.55 26.72 13.65
N ILE A 237 1.27 25.48 13.25
CA ILE A 237 0.35 24.60 13.98
C ILE A 237 1.22 23.51 14.57
N SER A 238 1.59 23.66 15.84
CA SER A 238 2.48 22.72 16.53
C SER A 238 1.83 21.34 16.67
N GLY A 239 2.61 20.32 16.36
CA GLY A 239 2.26 18.94 16.72
C GLY A 239 2.27 18.77 18.23
N HIS A 240 1.47 17.82 18.73
CA HIS A 240 1.33 17.66 20.18
C HIS A 240 2.41 16.76 20.80
N ASN A 241 3.13 15.94 20.01
CA ASN A 241 4.14 15.02 20.54
C ASN A 241 5.24 14.72 19.48
N MET A 242 6.32 15.50 19.50
CA MET A 242 7.45 15.31 18.58
C MET A 242 8.20 13.98 18.80
N PRO A 243 8.41 13.47 20.03
CA PRO A 243 8.94 12.13 20.22
C PRO A 243 8.17 11.03 19.48
N LEU A 244 6.83 11.09 19.46
CA LEU A 244 6.02 10.15 18.65
C LEU A 244 6.24 10.35 17.16
N ALA A 245 6.36 11.60 16.69
CA ALA A 245 6.66 11.86 15.29
C ALA A 245 8.01 11.24 14.88
N VAL A 246 9.05 11.42 15.70
CA VAL A 246 10.39 10.85 15.47
C VAL A 246 10.36 9.33 15.53
N LEU A 247 9.66 8.73 16.51
CA LEU A 247 9.49 7.28 16.57
C LEU A 247 8.80 6.74 15.30
N GLY A 248 7.80 7.46 14.79
CA GLY A 248 7.17 7.17 13.50
C GLY A 248 8.18 7.16 12.35
N VAL A 249 9.04 8.17 12.25
CA VAL A 249 10.11 8.24 11.23
C VAL A 249 11.05 7.04 11.34
N ILE A 250 11.48 6.66 12.54
CA ILE A 250 12.38 5.50 12.75
C ILE A 250 11.72 4.19 12.30
N ILE A 251 10.45 3.98 12.64
CA ILE A 251 9.69 2.80 12.20
C ILE A 251 9.55 2.78 10.68
N LEU A 252 9.24 3.92 10.06
CA LEU A 252 9.16 4.03 8.61
C LEU A 252 10.51 3.72 7.95
N TRP A 253 11.62 4.25 8.47
CA TRP A 253 12.97 3.96 7.98
C TRP A 253 13.27 2.46 7.99
N VAL A 254 13.01 1.77 9.11
CA VAL A 254 13.17 0.31 9.20
C VAL A 254 12.22 -0.41 8.22
N GLY A 255 10.97 0.04 8.11
CA GLY A 255 10.01 -0.51 7.15
C GLY A 255 10.47 -0.40 5.69
N TRP A 256 11.21 0.67 5.36
CA TRP A 256 11.81 0.85 4.03
C TRP A 256 12.84 -0.21 3.66
N TRP A 257 13.41 -0.93 4.64
CA TRP A 257 14.26 -2.10 4.37
C TRP A 257 13.48 -3.33 3.93
N GLY A 258 12.18 -3.40 4.22
CA GLY A 258 11.27 -4.33 3.55
C GLY A 258 10.80 -3.80 2.19
N PHE A 259 10.54 -2.49 2.11
CA PHE A 259 9.98 -1.86 0.91
C PHE A 259 10.95 -1.93 -0.28
N ASN A 260 12.17 -1.41 -0.13
CA ASN A 260 13.12 -1.33 -1.23
C ASN A 260 13.77 -2.69 -1.53
N PRO A 261 14.54 -3.31 -0.61
CA PRO A 261 15.13 -4.63 -0.87
C PRO A 261 14.10 -5.71 -1.20
N GLY A 262 12.92 -5.71 -0.57
CA GLY A 262 11.87 -6.70 -0.85
C GLY A 262 11.31 -6.60 -2.28
N SER A 263 11.48 -5.46 -2.95
CA SER A 263 11.03 -5.27 -4.34
C SER A 263 11.83 -6.10 -5.36
N THR A 264 12.94 -6.72 -4.95
CA THR A 264 13.58 -7.77 -5.77
C THR A 264 12.73 -9.02 -5.90
N MET A 265 11.83 -9.26 -4.93
CA MET A 265 11.07 -10.50 -4.72
C MET A 265 11.89 -11.78 -4.87
N ALA A 266 13.18 -11.68 -4.53
CA ALA A 266 14.18 -12.75 -4.61
C ALA A 266 15.29 -12.51 -3.59
N ALA A 267 15.59 -13.54 -2.81
CA ALA A 267 16.72 -13.65 -1.91
C ALA A 267 17.97 -14.22 -2.59
N VAL A 268 17.77 -15.04 -3.62
CA VAL A 268 18.86 -15.66 -4.38
C VAL A 268 19.15 -14.86 -5.65
N GLY A 269 20.43 -14.62 -5.95
CA GLY A 269 20.87 -14.02 -7.21
C GLY A 269 20.62 -12.51 -7.37
N GLN A 270 20.13 -11.83 -6.33
CA GLN A 270 19.92 -10.37 -6.32
C GLN A 270 20.71 -9.70 -5.18
N SER A 271 21.13 -8.46 -5.39
CA SER A 271 21.91 -7.73 -4.38
C SER A 271 21.03 -7.00 -3.35
N ILE A 272 20.43 -7.77 -2.43
CA ILE A 272 19.68 -7.23 -1.27
C ILE A 272 20.54 -6.23 -0.49
N GLY A 273 21.83 -6.55 -0.31
CA GLY A 273 22.77 -5.75 0.47
C GLY A 273 22.99 -4.36 -0.12
N ASP A 274 23.20 -4.27 -1.43
CA ASP A 274 23.44 -2.97 -2.09
C ASP A 274 22.17 -2.10 -2.05
N ILE A 275 21.00 -2.69 -2.28
CA ILE A 275 19.72 -1.95 -2.22
C ILE A 275 19.46 -1.43 -0.81
N ALA A 276 19.70 -2.25 0.21
CA ALA A 276 19.55 -1.84 1.61
C ALA A 276 20.55 -0.74 1.99
N LEU A 277 21.81 -0.86 1.54
CA LEU A 277 22.85 0.14 1.75
C LEU A 277 22.46 1.47 1.10
N THR A 278 22.06 1.47 -0.16
CA THR A 278 21.61 2.68 -0.88
C THR A 278 20.40 3.31 -0.18
N THR A 279 19.43 2.50 0.23
CA THR A 279 18.25 2.97 0.97
C THR A 279 18.67 3.67 2.27
N ASN A 280 19.60 3.08 3.01
CA ASN A 280 20.06 3.63 4.29
C ASN A 280 20.91 4.90 4.12
N LEU A 281 21.80 4.93 3.13
CA LEU A 281 22.62 6.11 2.82
C LEU A 281 21.76 7.27 2.32
N ALA A 282 20.74 6.99 1.49
CA ALA A 282 19.80 8.02 1.02
C ALA A 282 18.99 8.62 2.18
N ALA A 283 18.47 7.79 3.08
CA ALA A 283 17.77 8.26 4.28
C ALA A 283 18.70 9.09 5.19
N GLY A 284 19.92 8.61 5.43
CA GLY A 284 20.92 9.33 6.23
C GLY A 284 21.29 10.69 5.62
N ALA A 285 21.53 10.75 4.31
CA ALA A 285 21.79 11.99 3.60
C ALA A 285 20.59 12.96 3.65
N GLY A 286 19.37 12.44 3.52
CA GLY A 286 18.14 13.24 3.62
C GLY A 286 17.89 13.86 4.99
N VAL A 287 18.44 13.29 6.07
CA VAL A 287 18.40 13.90 7.41
C VAL A 287 19.43 15.02 7.56
N LEU A 288 20.56 14.93 6.84
CA LEU A 288 21.66 15.89 6.93
C LEU A 288 21.49 17.11 6.01
N GLY A 289 20.71 16.97 4.92
CA GLY A 289 20.43 18.03 3.94
C GLY A 289 19.26 18.92 4.34
#